data_AF-A0A8H3HQ89-F1
#
_entry.id   AF-A0A8H3HQ89-F1
#
_cell.length_a   1.000
_cell.length_b   1.000
_cell.length_c   1.000
_cell.angle_alpha   90.00
_cell.angle_beta   90.00
_cell.angle_gamma   90.00
#
_symmetry.space_group_name_H-M   'P 1'
#
loop_
_entity.id
_entity.type
_entity.pdbx_description
1 polymer ?
#
loop_
_entity_poly.entity_id
_entity_poly.type
_entity_poly.pdbx_seq_one_letter_code
_entity_poly.pdbx_strand_id
1 'polypeptide(L)'
;MGPEDLSRLLPSVKHLALSSFIWESVVKSNIASRLESLGISDLEFLDDGNPLDPLANAIDEDGLPNLRKLEIWARPGNTELRNEILERILTATKGLEVLYFETYVDNL
;
A
#
# COMPACT_ATOMS: atom_id res chain seq x y z
N MET A 1 -17.82 -3.36 -2.81
CA MET A 1 -17.40 -4.78 -2.94
C MET A 1 -16.78 -5.16 -1.61
N GLY A 2 -17.19 -6.28 -1.01
CA GLY A 2 -16.65 -6.68 0.29
C GLY A 2 -15.26 -7.31 0.17
N PRO A 3 -14.44 -7.32 1.24
CA PRO A 3 -13.12 -7.99 1.25
C PRO A 3 -13.21 -9.48 0.88
N GLU A 4 -14.30 -10.13 1.24
CA GLU A 4 -14.61 -11.54 0.94
C GLU A 4 -14.82 -11.78 -0.58
N ASP A 5 -15.40 -10.81 -1.29
CA ASP A 5 -15.67 -10.92 -2.72
C ASP A 5 -14.37 -10.91 -3.52
N LEU A 6 -13.41 -10.06 -3.12
CA LEU A 6 -12.10 -9.96 -3.76
C LEU A 6 -11.37 -11.31 -3.72
N SER A 7 -11.36 -11.97 -2.56
CA SER A 7 -10.66 -13.24 -2.38
C SER A 7 -11.23 -14.36 -3.27
N ARG A 8 -12.53 -14.32 -3.58
CA ARG A 8 -13.18 -15.25 -4.49
C ARG A 8 -12.89 -14.95 -5.96
N LEU A 9 -12.82 -13.67 -6.31
CA LEU A 9 -12.54 -13.21 -7.67
C LEU A 9 -11.07 -13.39 -8.07
N LEU A 10 -10.17 -13.26 -7.09
CA LEU A 10 -8.71 -13.24 -7.30
C LEU A 10 -7.98 -14.30 -6.45
N PRO A 11 -8.35 -15.59 -6.53
CA PRO A 11 -7.90 -16.62 -5.60
C PRO A 11 -6.40 -16.97 -5.71
N SER A 12 -5.71 -16.54 -6.77
CA SER A 12 -4.30 -16.88 -7.00
C SER A 12 -3.41 -15.65 -7.16
N VAL A 13 -3.93 -14.45 -6.88
CA VAL A 13 -3.18 -13.20 -7.05
C VAL A 13 -2.08 -13.08 -6.00
N LYS A 14 -0.86 -12.87 -6.48
CA LYS A 14 0.34 -12.59 -5.67
C LYS A 14 0.92 -11.20 -5.92
N HIS A 15 0.64 -10.65 -7.09
CA HIS A 15 1.11 -9.33 -7.51
C HIS A 15 -0.12 -8.53 -7.90
N LEU A 16 -0.33 -7.40 -7.22
CA LEU A 16 -1.49 -6.58 -7.43
C LEU A 16 -1.08 -5.12 -7.51
N ALA A 17 -1.56 -4.42 -8.53
CA ALA A 17 -1.49 -2.97 -8.63
C ALA A 17 -2.94 -2.43 -8.67
N LEU A 18 -3.21 -1.39 -7.89
CA LEU A 18 -4.54 -0.83 -7.73
C LEU A 18 -4.50 0.68 -7.47
N SER A 19 -5.64 1.34 -7.69
CA SER A 19 -5.86 2.71 -7.21
C SER A 19 -6.20 2.71 -5.72
N SER A 20 -5.81 3.77 -5.03
CA SER A 20 -5.93 3.96 -3.58
C SER A 20 -7.32 3.63 -3.02
N PHE A 21 -8.40 3.94 -3.72
CA PHE A 21 -9.78 3.67 -3.27
C PHE A 21 -10.07 2.21 -2.86
N ILE A 22 -9.29 1.24 -3.33
CA ILE A 22 -9.50 -0.20 -3.09
C ILE A 22 -8.44 -0.78 -2.12
N TRP A 23 -7.38 -0.03 -1.78
CA TRP A 23 -6.23 -0.58 -1.06
C TRP A 23 -6.64 -1.20 0.29
N GLU A 24 -7.47 -0.50 1.07
CA GLU A 24 -7.95 -0.99 2.37
C GLU A 24 -8.71 -2.32 2.27
N SER A 25 -9.54 -2.46 1.23
CA SER A 25 -10.33 -3.68 1.03
C SER A 25 -9.41 -4.86 0.72
N VAL A 26 -8.27 -4.62 0.07
CA VAL A 26 -7.26 -5.64 -0.18
C VAL A 26 -6.54 -6.04 1.10
N VAL A 27 -6.04 -5.08 1.88
CA VAL A 27 -5.29 -5.39 3.12
C VAL A 27 -6.16 -6.09 4.17
N LYS A 28 -7.46 -5.77 4.21
CA LYS A 28 -8.44 -6.41 5.10
C LYS A 28 -8.97 -7.76 4.58
N SER A 29 -8.57 -8.20 3.38
CA SER A 29 -9.03 -9.45 2.78
C SER A 29 -8.03 -10.60 2.93
N ASN A 30 -8.48 -11.84 2.69
CA ASN A 30 -7.61 -13.01 2.63
C ASN A 30 -6.60 -12.98 1.47
N ILE A 31 -6.66 -11.99 0.56
CA ILE A 31 -5.61 -11.80 -0.45
C ILE A 31 -4.33 -11.27 0.21
N ALA A 32 -4.45 -10.46 1.24
CA ALA A 32 -3.33 -9.79 1.88
C ALA A 32 -2.24 -10.78 2.37
N SER A 33 -2.67 -11.92 2.93
CA SER A 33 -1.80 -12.99 3.40
C SER A 33 -1.01 -13.71 2.32
N ARG A 34 -1.31 -13.50 1.03
CA ARG A 34 -0.61 -14.16 -0.10
C ARG A 34 0.09 -13.19 -1.05
N LEU A 35 -0.08 -11.88 -0.84
CA LEU A 35 0.54 -10.87 -1.69
C LEU A 35 2.05 -10.82 -1.44
N GLU A 36 2.79 -10.92 -2.55
CA GLU A 36 4.24 -10.75 -2.61
C GLU A 36 4.60 -9.35 -3.12
N SER A 37 3.73 -8.73 -3.94
CA SER A 37 3.91 -7.37 -4.47
C SER A 37 2.61 -6.59 -4.43
N LEU A 38 2.68 -5.35 -3.94
CA LEU A 38 1.57 -4.40 -3.93
C LEU A 38 2.00 -3.06 -4.54
N GLY A 39 1.27 -2.61 -5.56
CA GLY A 39 1.39 -1.27 -6.13
C GLY A 39 0.15 -0.45 -5.81
N ILE A 40 0.32 0.76 -5.32
CA ILE A 40 -0.75 1.69 -4.99
C ILE A 40 -0.54 2.98 -5.77
N SER A 41 -1.53 3.34 -6.58
CA SER A 41 -1.60 4.59 -7.33
C SER A 41 -2.67 5.51 -6.76
N ASP A 42 -2.64 6.77 -7.19
CA ASP A 42 -3.71 7.74 -6.94
C ASP A 42 -3.93 8.03 -5.43
N LEU A 43 -2.85 8.08 -4.63
CA LEU A 43 -2.91 8.34 -3.18
C LEU A 43 -3.44 9.72 -2.84
N GLU A 44 -3.37 10.68 -3.77
CA GLU A 44 -3.89 12.04 -3.62
C GLU A 44 -5.41 12.11 -3.36
N PHE A 45 -6.15 11.02 -3.59
CA PHE A 45 -7.58 10.97 -3.31
C PHE A 45 -7.92 10.53 -1.88
N LEU A 46 -6.93 10.23 -1.04
CA LEU A 46 -7.13 9.87 0.37
C LEU A 46 -6.96 11.09 1.29
N ASP A 47 -8.08 11.76 1.62
CA ASP A 47 -8.35 12.68 2.75
C ASP A 47 -7.35 13.84 3.05
N ASP A 48 -7.71 14.73 4.00
CA ASP A 48 -7.01 15.99 4.31
C ASP A 48 -5.64 15.85 5.04
N GLY A 49 -5.03 14.65 5.03
CA GLY A 49 -3.80 14.32 5.77
C GLY A 49 -2.70 13.72 4.90
N ASN A 50 -1.71 13.08 5.53
CA ASN A 50 -0.71 12.30 4.79
C ASN A 50 -1.29 10.91 4.48
N PRO A 51 -1.54 10.58 3.20
CA PRO A 51 -2.21 9.34 2.82
C PRO A 51 -1.39 8.08 3.13
N LEU A 52 -0.11 8.23 3.48
CA LEU A 52 0.76 7.13 3.89
C LEU A 52 0.55 6.69 5.35
N ASP A 53 0.01 7.54 6.21
CA ASP A 53 -0.25 7.20 7.62
C ASP A 53 -1.22 6.01 7.78
N PRO A 54 -2.42 6.02 7.17
CA PRO A 54 -3.33 4.88 7.27
C PRO A 54 -2.76 3.63 6.58
N LEU A 55 -2.00 3.79 5.49
CA LEU A 55 -1.31 2.68 4.83
C LEU A 55 -0.30 2.02 5.77
N ALA A 56 0.55 2.81 6.42
CA ALA A 56 1.52 2.30 7.38
C ALA A 56 0.84 1.58 8.54
N ASN A 57 -0.27 2.10 9.08
CA ASN A 57 -1.06 1.43 10.13
C ASN A 57 -1.55 0.04 9.68
N ALA A 58 -2.12 -0.06 8.49
CA ALA A 58 -2.66 -1.33 7.99
C ALA A 58 -1.56 -2.37 7.71
N ILE A 59 -0.35 -1.92 7.37
CA ILE A 59 0.81 -2.79 7.20
C ILE A 59 1.33 -3.26 8.58
N ASP A 60 1.37 -2.37 9.57
CA ASP A 60 1.79 -2.60 10.96
C ASP A 60 0.97 -3.69 11.67
N GLU A 61 -0.31 -3.79 11.34
CA GLU A 61 -1.24 -4.80 11.89
C GLU A 61 -1.08 -6.21 11.25
N ASP A 62 0.15 -6.59 10.88
CA ASP A 62 0.49 -7.84 10.15
C ASP A 62 -0.34 -8.04 8.85
N GLY A 63 -0.82 -6.96 8.25
CA GLY A 63 -1.73 -7.01 7.11
C GLY A 63 -1.13 -7.64 5.86
N LEU A 64 0.20 -7.54 5.66
CA LEU A 64 0.88 -8.03 4.44
C LEU A 64 2.12 -8.87 4.79
N PRO A 65 1.96 -10.06 5.39
CA PRO A 65 3.06 -10.82 5.99
C PRO A 65 4.07 -11.37 4.98
N ASN A 66 3.69 -11.49 3.71
CA ASN A 66 4.53 -12.02 2.63
C ASN A 66 5.00 -10.94 1.65
N LEU A 67 4.81 -9.67 1.98
CA LEU A 67 5.16 -8.57 1.08
C LEU A 67 6.66 -8.47 0.90
N ARG A 68 7.10 -8.50 -0.36
CA ARG A 68 8.49 -8.34 -0.77
C ARG A 68 8.69 -7.05 -1.57
N LYS A 69 7.63 -6.54 -2.20
CA LYS A 69 7.67 -5.32 -3.00
C LYS A 69 6.48 -4.42 -2.70
N LEU A 70 6.76 -3.16 -2.37
CA LEU A 70 5.76 -2.10 -2.23
C LEU A 70 6.09 -0.97 -3.21
N GLU A 71 5.16 -0.65 -4.11
CA GLU A 71 5.27 0.47 -5.03
C GLU A 71 4.20 1.50 -4.70
N ILE A 72 4.63 2.74 -4.55
CA ILE A 72 3.78 3.88 -4.24
C ILE A 72 3.97 4.92 -5.33
N TRP A 73 2.89 5.20 -6.06
CA TRP A 73 2.83 6.25 -7.08
C TRP A 73 1.93 7.36 -6.58
N ALA A 74 2.53 8.50 -6.23
CA ALA A 74 1.82 9.66 -5.70
C ALA A 74 2.02 10.87 -6.62
N ARG A 75 0.94 11.57 -6.96
CA ARG A 75 1.01 12.87 -7.66
C ARG A 75 1.58 13.98 -6.76
N PRO A 76 2.01 15.13 -7.32
CA PRO A 76 2.47 16.26 -6.50
C PRO A 76 1.32 16.71 -5.58
N GLY A 77 1.60 16.92 -4.29
CA GLY A 77 0.58 17.28 -3.31
C GLY A 77 0.94 16.84 -1.88
N ASN A 78 -0.08 16.53 -1.07
CA ASN A 78 0.03 16.26 0.39
C ASN A 78 0.73 14.93 0.77
N THR A 79 1.34 14.22 -0.19
CA THR A 79 2.01 12.94 0.11
C THR A 79 3.46 13.19 0.54
N GLU A 80 3.70 13.16 1.85
CA GLU A 80 5.03 13.32 2.42
C GLU A 80 5.61 11.97 2.84
N LEU A 81 6.72 11.54 2.25
CA LEU A 81 7.44 10.38 2.74
C LEU A 81 8.26 10.73 3.99
N ARG A 82 7.65 10.62 5.17
CA ARG A 82 8.30 10.87 6.47
C ARG A 82 9.11 9.66 6.93
N ASN A 83 10.23 9.90 7.61
CA ASN A 83 11.07 8.82 8.17
C ASN A 83 10.28 7.91 9.12
N GLU A 84 9.41 8.48 9.95
CA GLU A 84 8.58 7.73 10.89
C GLU A 84 7.67 6.71 10.17
N ILE A 85 7.11 7.09 9.02
CA ILE A 85 6.26 6.22 8.19
C ILE A 85 7.10 5.11 7.55
N LEU A 86 8.27 5.46 7.02
CA LEU A 86 9.21 4.49 6.46
C LEU A 86 9.64 3.44 7.48
N GLU A 87 10.04 3.87 8.68
CA GLU A 87 10.46 2.98 9.76
C GLU A 87 9.36 2.00 10.15
N ARG A 88 8.11 2.47 10.21
CA ARG A 88 6.96 1.62 10.50
C ARG A 88 6.73 0.57 9.42
N ILE A 89 6.72 0.98 8.15
CA ILE A 89 6.58 0.05 7.01
C ILE A 89 7.68 -1.02 7.05
N LEU A 90 8.94 -0.60 7.21
CA LEU A 90 10.09 -1.51 7.23
C LEU A 90 10.08 -2.46 8.44
N THR A 91 9.60 -2.01 9.60
CA THR A 91 9.50 -2.85 10.80
C THR A 91 8.41 -3.91 10.67
N ALA A 92 7.28 -3.53 10.08
CA ALA A 92 6.13 -4.39 9.89
C ALA A 92 6.33 -5.42 8.76
N THR A 93 7.08 -5.06 7.71
CA THR A 93 7.34 -5.94 6.55
C THR A 93 8.76 -6.47 6.55
N LYS A 94 9.06 -7.40 7.46
CA LYS A 94 10.41 -8.00 7.61
C LYS A 94 10.98 -8.64 6.35
N GLY A 95 10.12 -9.02 5.39
CA GLY A 95 10.49 -9.59 4.10
C GLY A 95 10.58 -8.59 2.95
N LEU A 96 10.40 -7.28 3.21
CA LEU A 96 10.41 -6.26 2.16
C LEU A 96 11.81 -6.13 1.55
N GLU A 97 11.90 -6.39 0.25
CA GLU A 97 13.13 -6.30 -0.53
C GLU A 97 13.18 -5.00 -1.33
N VAL A 98 12.02 -4.50 -1.76
CA VAL A 98 11.89 -3.33 -2.62
C VAL A 98 10.80 -2.41 -2.08
N LEU A 99 11.20 -1.18 -1.75
CA LEU A 99 10.29 -0.06 -1.57
C LEU A 99 10.54 0.95 -2.70
N TYR A 100 9.55 1.11 -3.57
CA TYR A 100 9.57 2.10 -4.64
C TYR A 100 8.59 3.21 -4.30
N PHE A 101 9.08 4.44 -4.32
CA PHE A 101 8.28 5.63 -4.10
C PHE A 101 8.53 6.61 -5.24
N GLU A 102 7.51 6.84 -6.05
CA GLU A 102 7.51 7.85 -7.11
C GLU A 102 6.68 9.03 -6.65
N THR A 103 7.31 10.20 -6.66
CA THR A 103 6.64 11.48 -6.46
C THR A 103 6.95 12.38 -7.65
N TYR A 104 5.92 13.05 -8.12
CA TYR A 104 6.06 14.06 -9.15
C TYR A 104 6.41 15.39 -8.48
N VAL A 105 7.51 15.99 -8.91
CA VAL A 105 7.88 17.35 -8.52
C VAL A 105 7.34 18.27 -9.60
N ASP A 106 6.40 19.16 -9.26
CA ASP A 106 6.00 20.23 -10.18
C ASP A 106 7.23 21.08 -10.52
N ASN A 107 7.43 21.38 -11.79
CA ASN A 107 8.51 22.27 -12.23
C ASN A 107 8.36 23.62 -11.50
N LEU A 108 9.34 23.93 -10.65
CA LEU A 108 9.50 25.22 -9.94
C LEU A 108 9.46 26.43 -10.89
#